data_AF-A0A9W7DF83-F1
#
_entry.id   AF-A0A9W7DF83-F1
#
_cell.length_a   1.000
_cell.length_b   1.000
_cell.length_c   1.000
_cell.angle_alpha   90.00
_cell.angle_beta   90.00
_cell.angle_gamma   90.00
#
_symmetry.space_group_name_H-M   'P 1'
#
loop_
_entity.id
_entity.type
_entity.pdbx_description
1 polymer ?
#
loop_
_entity_poly.entity_id
_entity_poly.type
_entity_poly.pdbx_seq_one_letter_code
_entity_poly.pdbx_strand_id
1 'polypeptide(L)'
;MNIIKKLFSTKGEQQSNDKLILISSGQLFLSRAPSSPKSENECLYNDVLLSIRKTSHRYDYQLIVHKPTFTDTSLFNGDDDSDDGDEDDSELLLEDSNILKTFLIDERLRLSIFEKFGQQTITWKDLDGDLGDKFEYRINSDVVPNEAIDQFIIALYKCEYEKKYRKSSVDVRNEQLKEFVVDDDYDEEELINSIKSTTITQSKVLDSGSDSESESEDEYEDANEVVL
;
A
#
# COMPACT_ATOMS: atom_id res chain seq x y z
N MET A 1 -1.88 -5.35 -19.07
CA MET A 1 -1.04 -4.37 -19.82
C MET A 1 -1.92 -3.31 -20.51
N ASN A 2 -1.44 -2.05 -20.54
CA ASN A 2 -1.98 -0.81 -21.15
C ASN A 2 -2.96 0.08 -20.34
N ILE A 3 -2.83 0.15 -19.01
CA ILE A 3 -3.62 1.09 -18.18
C ILE A 3 -3.01 2.50 -18.27
N ILE A 4 -1.69 2.59 -18.19
CA ILE A 4 -0.89 3.82 -18.28
C ILE A 4 -1.23 4.64 -19.54
N LYS A 5 -1.46 3.97 -20.68
CA LYS A 5 -1.83 4.67 -21.93
C LYS A 5 -3.24 5.28 -21.89
N LYS A 6 -4.17 4.65 -21.17
CA LYS A 6 -5.56 5.14 -21.06
C LYS A 6 -5.64 6.37 -20.16
N LEU A 7 -4.97 6.32 -19.00
CA LEU A 7 -4.93 7.42 -18.02
C LEU A 7 -4.37 8.73 -18.61
N PHE A 8 -3.33 8.63 -19.45
CA PHE A 8 -2.67 9.81 -20.02
C PHE A 8 -3.27 10.30 -21.35
N SER A 9 -4.36 9.69 -21.83
CA SER A 9 -4.96 10.02 -23.13
C SER A 9 -6.21 10.90 -23.04
N THR A 10 -6.66 11.28 -21.85
CA THR A 10 -7.83 12.16 -21.66
C THR A 10 -7.41 13.63 -21.54
N LYS A 11 -8.00 14.47 -22.40
CA LYS A 11 -7.77 15.91 -22.52
C LYS A 11 -8.56 16.63 -21.41
N GLY A 12 -7.83 17.10 -20.40
CA GLY A 12 -8.04 18.28 -19.54
C GLY A 12 -9.44 18.69 -19.05
N GLU A 13 -9.54 18.89 -17.73
CA GLU A 13 -9.85 20.20 -17.14
C GLU A 13 -9.25 20.27 -15.72
N GLN A 14 -8.41 21.27 -15.47
CA GLN A 14 -7.83 21.54 -14.15
C GLN A 14 -8.87 22.31 -13.33
N GLN A 15 -9.57 21.63 -12.43
CA GLN A 15 -10.23 22.30 -11.31
C GLN A 15 -9.35 22.16 -10.08
N SER A 16 -8.69 23.27 -9.74
CA SER A 16 -8.11 23.50 -8.42
C SER A 16 -9.23 23.76 -7.43
N ASN A 17 -9.91 22.71 -7.00
CA ASN A 17 -10.69 22.75 -5.78
C ASN A 17 -9.91 21.95 -4.74
N ASP A 18 -9.83 22.48 -3.53
CA ASP A 18 -9.30 21.83 -2.33
C ASP A 18 -10.23 20.67 -1.89
N LYS A 19 -10.72 19.91 -2.87
CA LYS A 19 -11.65 18.81 -2.74
C LYS A 19 -10.82 17.63 -2.25
N LEU A 20 -11.26 17.02 -1.16
CA LEU A 20 -10.73 15.75 -0.71
C LEU A 20 -10.84 14.75 -1.86
N ILE A 21 -9.69 14.25 -2.33
CA ILE A 21 -9.63 13.24 -3.39
C ILE A 21 -9.64 11.88 -2.72
N LEU A 22 -10.70 11.11 -2.96
CA LEU A 22 -10.96 9.84 -2.29
C LEU A 22 -11.51 8.78 -3.25
N ILE A 23 -11.21 7.52 -2.93
CA ILE A 23 -11.86 6.32 -3.47
C ILE A 23 -12.83 5.82 -2.40
N SER A 24 -14.12 5.79 -2.74
CA SER A 24 -15.21 5.59 -1.78
C SER A 24 -15.44 4.16 -1.36
N SER A 25 -14.87 3.17 -2.06
CA SER A 25 -15.00 1.76 -1.69
C SER A 25 -13.86 0.90 -2.24
N GLY A 26 -13.40 -0.03 -1.41
CA GLY A 26 -12.38 -0.99 -1.76
C GLY A 26 -12.03 -1.89 -0.59
N GLN A 27 -11.09 -2.81 -0.83
CA GLN A 27 -10.61 -3.77 0.15
C GLN A 27 -9.12 -3.58 0.36
N LEU A 28 -8.65 -3.70 1.59
CA LEU A 28 -7.22 -3.64 1.90
C LEU A 28 -6.70 -5.03 2.22
N PHE A 29 -5.67 -5.43 1.48
CA PHE A 29 -4.92 -6.65 1.71
C PHE A 29 -3.48 -6.34 2.13
N LEU A 30 -2.88 -7.27 2.88
CA LEU A 30 -1.45 -7.38 3.07
C LEU A 30 -0.95 -8.55 2.22
N SER A 31 -0.13 -8.24 1.22
CA SER A 31 0.58 -9.20 0.39
C SER A 31 1.98 -9.35 0.95
N ARG A 32 2.35 -10.57 1.33
CA ARG A 32 3.65 -10.86 1.94
C ARG A 32 4.64 -11.32 0.90
N ALA A 33 5.93 -11.10 1.18
CA ALA A 33 6.98 -11.61 0.31
C ALA A 33 6.84 -13.13 0.07
N PRO A 34 7.09 -13.65 -1.14
CA PRO A 34 6.95 -15.09 -1.45
C PRO A 34 7.84 -16.00 -0.58
N SER A 35 8.93 -15.46 -0.03
CA SER A 35 9.83 -16.14 0.89
C SER A 35 9.33 -16.18 2.34
N SER A 36 8.22 -15.50 2.63
CA SER A 36 7.64 -15.43 3.97
C SER A 36 7.02 -16.78 4.35
N PRO A 37 7.25 -17.28 5.58
CA PRO A 37 6.59 -18.50 6.07
C PRO A 37 5.11 -18.28 6.44
N LYS A 38 4.61 -17.04 6.35
CA LYS A 38 3.24 -16.64 6.67
C LYS A 38 2.37 -16.69 5.39
N SER A 39 1.05 -16.56 5.54
CA SER A 39 0.14 -16.51 4.38
C SER A 39 0.55 -15.40 3.40
N GLU A 40 0.65 -15.75 2.12
CA GLU A 40 1.09 -14.85 1.03
C GLU A 40 0.12 -13.67 0.85
N ASN A 41 -1.16 -13.85 1.14
CA ASN A 41 -2.17 -12.80 1.00
C ASN A 41 -3.17 -12.85 2.16
N GLU A 42 -3.34 -11.73 2.85
CA GLU A 42 -4.22 -11.57 4.01
C GLU A 42 -5.18 -10.39 3.77
N CYS A 43 -6.50 -10.62 3.81
CA CYS A 43 -7.47 -9.52 3.78
C CYS A 43 -7.50 -8.85 5.16
N LEU A 44 -7.05 -7.59 5.25
CA LEU A 44 -7.08 -6.83 6.49
C LEU A 44 -8.46 -6.20 6.71
N TYR A 45 -9.04 -5.63 5.65
CA TYR A 45 -10.35 -4.98 5.71
C TYR A 45 -11.14 -5.20 4.43
N ASN A 46 -12.40 -5.64 4.59
CA ASN A 46 -13.29 -5.95 3.47
C ASN A 46 -14.00 -4.74 2.87
N ASP A 47 -14.05 -3.61 3.58
CA ASP A 47 -14.62 -2.36 3.10
C ASP A 47 -13.92 -1.19 3.80
N VAL A 48 -13.27 -0.36 3.00
CA VAL A 48 -12.47 0.80 3.41
C VAL A 48 -12.49 1.86 2.33
N LEU A 49 -12.19 3.09 2.74
CA LEU A 49 -11.98 4.22 1.85
C LEU A 49 -10.49 4.56 1.79
N LEU A 50 -10.04 5.04 0.63
CA LEU A 50 -8.68 5.53 0.44
C LEU A 50 -8.74 7.02 0.11
N SER A 51 -7.95 7.85 0.79
CA SER A 51 -7.95 9.30 0.56
C SER A 51 -6.54 9.88 0.57
N ILE A 52 -6.38 11.03 -0.09
CA ILE A 52 -5.14 11.83 -0.04
C ILE A 52 -5.42 13.10 0.77
N ARG A 53 -4.58 13.37 1.77
CA ARG A 53 -4.69 14.55 2.65
C ARG A 53 -3.40 15.37 2.67
N LYS A 54 -3.53 16.69 2.68
CA LYS A 54 -2.41 17.61 2.96
C LYS A 54 -1.98 17.53 4.42
N THR A 55 -0.69 17.68 4.68
CA THR A 55 -0.19 17.87 6.04
C THR A 55 0.06 19.34 6.34
N SER A 56 0.45 19.66 7.57
CA SER A 56 0.94 21.00 7.94
C SER A 56 2.27 21.36 7.27
N HIS A 57 3.02 20.36 6.78
CA HIS A 57 4.28 20.57 6.09
C HIS A 57 4.05 20.72 4.58
N ARG A 58 4.68 21.75 4.00
CA ARG A 58 4.57 22.02 2.57
C ARG A 58 5.14 20.86 1.76
N TYR A 59 4.37 20.41 0.77
CA TYR A 59 4.71 19.29 -0.11
C TYR A 59 4.78 17.92 0.56
N ASP A 60 4.23 17.83 1.76
CA ASP A 60 4.06 16.57 2.48
C ASP A 60 2.57 16.22 2.49
N TYR A 61 2.28 15.04 1.96
CA TYR A 61 0.94 14.52 1.75
C TYR A 61 0.82 13.14 2.38
N GLN A 62 -0.39 12.78 2.81
CA GLN A 62 -0.68 11.50 3.43
C GLN A 62 -1.66 10.72 2.57
N LEU A 63 -1.37 9.43 2.37
CA LEU A 63 -2.30 8.42 1.92
C LEU A 63 -2.96 7.82 3.17
N ILE A 64 -4.29 7.86 3.24
CA ILE A 64 -5.03 7.47 4.44
C ILE A 64 -6.07 6.42 4.08
N VAL A 65 -6.06 5.32 4.85
CA VAL A 65 -7.10 4.30 4.81
C VAL A 65 -8.08 4.57 5.95
N HIS A 66 -9.36 4.72 5.61
CA HIS A 66 -10.44 4.94 6.57
C HIS A 66 -11.37 3.76 6.65
N LYS A 67 -11.91 3.54 7.84
CA LYS A 67 -13.11 2.72 8.02
C LYS A 67 -14.31 3.46 7.41
N PRO A 68 -15.23 2.76 6.72
CA PRO A 68 -16.47 3.37 6.25
C PRO A 68 -17.32 3.78 7.45
N THR A 69 -17.68 5.07 7.48
CA THR A 69 -18.71 5.59 8.37
C THR A 69 -20.04 5.38 7.68
N PHE A 70 -20.75 4.33 8.06
CA PHE A 70 -22.18 4.26 7.77
C PHE A 70 -22.84 5.22 8.75
N THR A 71 -23.13 6.45 8.33
CA THR A 71 -24.17 7.22 9.00
C THR A 71 -25.45 6.42 8.79
N ASP A 72 -25.86 5.74 9.86
CA ASP A 72 -27.18 5.15 9.98
C ASP A 72 -28.19 6.26 9.71
N THR A 73 -28.77 6.28 8.51
CA THR A 73 -29.82 7.22 8.10
C THR A 73 -31.11 6.99 8.90
N SER A 74 -31.07 6.16 9.95
CA SER A 74 -32.18 5.79 10.83
C SER A 74 -32.35 6.70 12.05
N LEU A 75 -31.47 7.69 12.27
CA LEU A 75 -31.63 8.67 13.36
C LEU A 75 -32.27 10.02 12.94
N PHE A 76 -32.61 10.20 11.66
CA PHE A 76 -33.32 11.39 11.16
C PHE A 76 -34.77 11.14 10.73
N ASN A 77 -35.40 10.06 11.21
CA ASN A 77 -36.86 10.03 11.30
C ASN A 77 -37.31 10.73 12.59
N GLY A 78 -37.02 12.03 12.67
CA GLY A 78 -37.71 12.94 13.56
C GLY A 78 -39.11 13.18 13.00
N ASP A 79 -40.13 12.63 13.67
CA ASP A 79 -41.45 13.24 13.69
C ASP A 79 -41.32 14.56 14.46
N ASP A 80 -40.85 15.61 13.80
CA ASP A 80 -41.23 16.99 14.13
C ASP A 80 -41.04 17.88 12.90
N ASP A 81 -42.16 18.44 12.46
CA ASP A 81 -42.32 19.35 11.33
C ASP A 81 -41.33 20.52 11.41
N SER A 82 -40.43 20.64 10.43
CA SER A 82 -39.84 21.93 10.03
C SER A 82 -39.33 21.86 8.59
N ASP A 83 -40.13 22.50 7.74
CA ASP A 83 -39.88 23.02 6.41
C ASP A 83 -38.54 23.80 6.33
N ASP A 84 -37.58 23.30 5.56
CA ASP A 84 -36.91 24.03 4.49
C ASP A 84 -35.92 23.08 3.77
N GLY A 85 -36.01 23.05 2.45
CA GLY A 85 -35.21 22.18 1.61
C GLY A 85 -33.76 22.59 1.53
N ASP A 86 -32.87 21.62 1.70
CA ASP A 86 -31.61 21.51 0.98
C ASP A 86 -31.35 20.00 0.81
N GLU A 87 -31.14 19.55 -0.43
CA GLU A 87 -30.67 18.20 -0.74
C GLU A 87 -29.25 18.08 -0.16
N ASP A 88 -29.15 17.60 1.08
CA ASP A 88 -27.86 17.44 1.75
C ASP A 88 -27.12 16.26 1.14
N ASP A 89 -26.20 16.61 0.24
CA ASP A 89 -25.10 15.79 -0.26
C ASP A 89 -24.54 15.01 0.94
N SER A 90 -24.73 13.69 0.98
CA SER A 90 -24.20 12.84 2.06
C SER A 90 -22.67 12.87 2.00
N GLU A 91 -22.06 13.92 2.54
CA GLU A 91 -20.62 14.02 2.72
C GLU A 91 -20.20 12.91 3.68
N LEU A 92 -19.44 11.96 3.16
CA LEU A 92 -18.73 10.98 3.97
C LEU A 92 -17.81 11.74 4.93
N LEU A 93 -18.24 11.90 6.18
CA LEU A 93 -17.44 12.52 7.23
C LEU A 93 -16.23 11.64 7.55
N LEU A 94 -15.09 11.99 6.95
CA LEU A 94 -13.78 11.40 7.23
C LEU A 94 -13.24 11.97 8.56
N GLU A 95 -13.82 11.54 9.68
CA GLU A 95 -13.31 11.87 11.00
C GLU A 95 -11.98 11.17 11.28
N ASP A 96 -11.08 11.83 12.01
CA ASP A 96 -9.79 11.24 12.43
C ASP A 96 -9.99 9.95 13.27
N SER A 97 -11.15 9.78 13.90
CA SER A 97 -11.57 8.57 14.64
C SER A 97 -11.68 7.32 13.76
N ASN A 98 -11.90 7.50 12.46
CA ASN A 98 -12.09 6.42 11.48
C ASN A 98 -10.81 6.05 10.73
N ILE A 99 -9.69 6.71 11.02
CA ILE A 99 -8.40 6.43 10.39
C ILE A 99 -7.88 5.07 10.87
N LEU A 100 -7.71 4.14 9.92
CA LEU A 100 -7.12 2.82 10.18
C LEU A 100 -5.61 2.82 9.98
N LYS A 101 -5.15 3.47 8.90
CA LYS A 101 -3.73 3.57 8.53
C LYS A 101 -3.43 4.89 7.84
N THR A 102 -2.21 5.39 8.03
CA THR A 102 -1.71 6.63 7.40
C THR A 102 -0.29 6.42 6.93
N PHE A 103 0.00 6.85 5.71
CA PHE A 103 1.29 6.72 5.07
C PHE A 103 1.72 8.06 4.47
N LEU A 104 2.99 8.43 4.62
CA LEU A 104 3.53 9.62 3.95
C LEU A 104 3.77 9.30 2.48
N ILE A 105 3.21 10.11 1.58
CA ILE A 105 3.42 9.95 0.14
C ILE A 105 4.82 10.44 -0.21
N ASP A 106 5.73 9.48 -0.43
CA ASP A 106 7.08 9.70 -0.94
C ASP A 106 7.57 8.46 -1.73
N GLU A 107 8.74 8.60 -2.35
CA GLU A 107 9.33 7.57 -3.22
C GLU A 107 9.58 6.22 -2.54
N ARG A 108 9.64 6.17 -1.19
CA ARG A 108 9.89 4.94 -0.43
C ARG A 108 8.67 4.02 -0.45
N LEU A 109 7.47 4.58 -0.54
CA LEU A 109 6.24 3.78 -0.66
C LEU A 109 6.21 2.97 -1.95
N ARG A 110 6.92 3.39 -3.00
CA ARG A 110 6.94 2.71 -4.31
C ARG A 110 5.52 2.40 -4.79
N LEU A 111 4.69 3.44 -4.86
CA LEU A 111 3.30 3.31 -5.27
C LEU A 111 3.21 2.75 -6.69
N SER A 112 2.45 1.68 -6.86
CA SER A 112 2.17 1.08 -8.16
C SER A 112 0.67 0.93 -8.37
N ILE A 113 0.23 1.01 -9.63
CA ILE A 113 -1.15 0.76 -10.01
C ILE A 113 -1.17 -0.25 -11.15
N PHE A 114 -1.94 -1.31 -10.97
CA PHE A 114 -2.17 -2.31 -12.00
C PHE A 114 -3.61 -2.81 -11.97
N GLU A 115 -3.97 -3.59 -12.99
CA GLU A 115 -5.27 -4.23 -13.11
C GLU A 115 -5.05 -5.73 -12.97
N LYS A 116 -5.74 -6.34 -12.01
CA LYS A 116 -5.67 -7.78 -11.71
C LYS A 116 -7.09 -8.31 -11.69
N PHE A 117 -7.38 -9.29 -12.56
CA PHE A 117 -8.72 -9.88 -12.72
C PHE A 117 -9.84 -8.86 -13.01
N GLY A 118 -9.54 -7.79 -13.77
CA GLY A 118 -10.52 -6.74 -14.09
C GLY A 118 -10.74 -5.73 -12.97
N GLN A 119 -9.99 -5.82 -11.87
CA GLN A 119 -10.05 -4.91 -10.74
C GLN A 119 -8.79 -4.04 -10.70
N GLN A 120 -8.95 -2.72 -10.67
CA GLN A 120 -7.82 -1.82 -10.43
C GLN A 120 -7.35 -1.95 -8.98
N THR A 121 -6.05 -2.10 -8.82
CA THR A 121 -5.38 -2.29 -7.54
C THR A 121 -4.27 -1.26 -7.42
N ILE A 122 -4.22 -0.59 -6.27
CA ILE A 122 -3.14 0.32 -5.88
C ILE A 122 -2.29 -0.42 -4.86
N THR A 123 -0.98 -0.49 -5.05
CA THR A 123 -0.06 -1.15 -4.13
C THR A 123 1.01 -0.21 -3.62
N TRP A 124 1.49 -0.46 -2.41
CA TRP A 124 2.63 0.24 -1.82
C TRP A 124 3.34 -0.63 -0.79
N LYS A 125 4.63 -0.37 -0.57
CA LYS A 125 5.46 -1.08 0.42
C LYS A 125 4.95 -0.88 1.84
N ASP A 126 4.95 -1.95 2.63
CA ASP A 126 4.81 -1.86 4.07
C ASP A 126 6.16 -1.47 4.69
N LEU A 127 6.35 -0.17 4.95
CA LEU A 127 7.62 0.36 5.46
C LEU A 127 7.92 -0.06 6.91
N ASP A 128 6.89 -0.50 7.65
CA ASP A 128 7.01 -0.95 9.04
C ASP A 128 6.93 -2.49 9.16
N GLY A 129 6.70 -3.19 8.03
CA GLY A 129 6.51 -4.64 7.95
C GLY A 129 7.77 -5.44 7.65
N ASP A 130 7.57 -6.71 7.30
CA ASP A 130 8.67 -7.58 6.85
C ASP A 130 9.15 -7.16 5.45
N LEU A 131 10.42 -7.41 5.13
CA LEU A 131 10.99 -7.01 3.83
C LEU A 131 10.22 -7.68 2.68
N GLY A 132 9.70 -6.85 1.77
CA GLY A 132 8.93 -7.29 0.61
C GLY A 132 7.42 -7.38 0.88
N ASP A 133 6.96 -7.11 2.10
CA ASP A 133 5.53 -6.96 2.37
C ASP A 133 4.99 -5.67 1.71
N LYS A 134 3.78 -5.77 1.17
CA LYS A 134 3.08 -4.70 0.47
C LYS A 134 1.62 -4.65 0.90
N PHE A 135 1.06 -3.46 0.94
CA PHE A 135 -0.38 -3.28 0.97
C PHE A 135 -0.93 -3.32 -0.46
N GLU A 136 -2.07 -3.98 -0.64
CA GLU A 136 -2.86 -3.92 -1.87
C GLU A 136 -4.24 -3.35 -1.56
N TYR A 137 -4.57 -2.20 -2.14
CA TYR A 137 -5.92 -1.65 -2.13
C TYR A 137 -6.64 -2.02 -3.42
N ARG A 138 -7.60 -2.93 -3.32
CA ARG A 138 -8.40 -3.42 -4.44
C ARG A 138 -9.67 -2.60 -4.56
N ILE A 139 -9.78 -1.81 -5.62
CA ILE A 139 -10.88 -0.85 -5.81
C ILE A 139 -12.15 -1.60 -6.17
N ASN A 140 -13.28 -1.26 -5.56
CA ASN A 140 -14.56 -1.82 -5.96
C ASN A 140 -15.08 -1.11 -7.23
N SER A 141 -14.73 -1.65 -8.40
CA SER A 141 -15.08 -1.06 -9.71
C SER A 141 -16.58 -1.04 -10.02
N ASP A 142 -17.40 -1.80 -9.29
CA ASP A 142 -18.86 -1.77 -9.44
C ASP A 142 -19.48 -0.50 -8.82
N VAL A 143 -18.79 0.08 -7.82
CA VAL A 143 -19.25 1.25 -7.06
C VAL A 143 -18.49 2.51 -7.46
N VAL A 144 -17.19 2.39 -7.71
CA VAL A 144 -16.31 3.54 -7.95
C VAL A 144 -16.21 3.84 -9.45
N PRO A 145 -16.59 5.05 -9.92
CA PRO A 145 -16.43 5.43 -11.32
C PRO A 145 -14.96 5.47 -11.74
N ASN A 146 -14.64 4.98 -12.95
CA ASN A 146 -13.27 5.02 -13.49
C ASN A 146 -12.65 6.43 -13.48
N GLU A 147 -13.45 7.46 -13.77
CA GLU A 147 -12.99 8.86 -13.72
C GLU A 147 -12.49 9.26 -12.33
N ALA A 148 -13.15 8.80 -11.25
CA ALA A 148 -12.71 9.08 -9.88
C ALA A 148 -11.38 8.38 -9.58
N ILE A 149 -11.18 7.17 -10.12
CA ILE A 149 -9.92 6.43 -9.99
C ILE A 149 -8.80 7.16 -10.74
N ASP A 150 -9.06 7.59 -11.96
CA ASP A 150 -8.10 8.32 -12.79
C ASP A 150 -7.67 9.64 -12.13
N GLN A 151 -8.63 10.39 -11.58
CA GLN A 151 -8.37 11.63 -10.82
C GLN A 151 -7.54 11.35 -9.56
N PHE A 152 -7.83 10.28 -8.83
CA PHE A 152 -7.07 9.85 -7.67
C PHE A 152 -5.61 9.54 -8.02
N ILE A 153 -5.38 8.79 -9.09
CA ILE A 153 -4.04 8.42 -9.56
C ILE A 153 -3.25 9.67 -9.98
N ILE A 154 -3.85 10.58 -10.73
CA ILE A 154 -3.21 11.84 -11.14
C ILE A 154 -2.83 12.66 -9.90
N ALA A 155 -3.72 12.76 -8.91
CA ALA A 155 -3.46 13.47 -7.67
C ALA A 155 -2.31 12.84 -6.88
N LEU A 156 -2.25 11.51 -6.83
CA LEU A 156 -1.17 10.76 -6.17
C LEU A 156 0.20 11.10 -6.79
N TYR A 157 0.32 11.03 -8.12
CA TYR A 157 1.57 11.36 -8.82
C TYR A 157 1.92 12.85 -8.70
N LYS A 158 0.93 13.74 -8.67
CA LYS A 158 1.17 15.14 -8.35
C LYS A 158 1.76 15.29 -6.94
N CYS A 159 1.24 14.60 -5.94
CA CYS A 159 1.79 14.61 -4.58
C CYS A 159 3.25 14.13 -4.54
N GLU A 160 3.58 13.05 -5.25
CA GLU A 160 4.97 12.57 -5.36
C GLU A 160 5.89 13.59 -6.07
N TYR A 161 5.41 14.22 -7.15
CA TYR A 161 6.13 15.31 -7.82
C TYR A 161 6.46 16.44 -6.85
N GLU A 162 5.46 16.90 -6.11
CA GLU A 162 5.65 18.01 -5.18
C GLU A 162 6.63 17.65 -4.06
N LYS A 163 6.53 16.43 -3.53
CA LYS A 163 7.43 15.90 -2.51
C LYS A 163 8.87 15.84 -3.01
N LYS A 164 9.08 15.27 -4.20
CA LYS A 164 10.41 15.05 -4.81
C LYS A 164 11.09 16.36 -5.20
N TYR A 165 10.38 17.27 -5.87
CA TYR A 165 10.98 18.51 -6.39
C TYR A 165 10.82 19.70 -5.48
N ARG A 166 10.01 19.60 -4.42
CA ARG A 166 9.64 20.70 -3.53
C ARG A 166 9.08 21.90 -4.30
N LYS A 167 8.19 21.61 -5.25
CA LYS A 167 7.57 22.59 -6.18
C LYS A 167 6.08 22.29 -6.33
N SER A 168 5.30 23.31 -6.67
CA SER A 168 3.86 23.15 -6.96
C SER A 168 3.64 22.30 -8.21
N SER A 169 2.62 21.44 -8.19
CA SER A 169 2.21 20.58 -9.31
C SER A 169 1.14 21.18 -10.22
N VAL A 170 0.69 22.42 -9.96
CA VAL A 170 -0.42 23.08 -10.67
C VAL A 170 -0.20 23.07 -12.20
N ASP A 171 1.01 23.43 -12.66
CA ASP A 171 1.34 23.51 -14.09
C ASP A 171 2.02 22.25 -14.64
N VAL A 172 2.07 21.18 -13.85
CA VAL A 172 2.74 19.93 -14.27
C VAL A 172 1.86 19.19 -15.26
N ARG A 173 2.46 18.83 -16.40
CA ARG A 173 1.78 18.06 -17.43
C ARG A 173 1.85 16.56 -17.13
N ASN A 174 0.88 15.83 -17.64
CA ASN A 174 0.79 14.37 -17.51
C ASN A 174 2.06 13.64 -17.99
N GLU A 175 2.76 14.15 -19.01
CA GLU A 175 4.01 13.54 -19.47
C GLU A 175 5.12 13.59 -18.42
N GLN A 176 5.14 14.62 -17.58
CA GLN A 176 6.12 14.76 -16.50
C GLN A 176 5.80 13.84 -15.32
N LEU A 177 4.54 13.47 -15.14
CA LEU A 177 4.11 12.55 -14.08
C LEU A 177 4.45 11.09 -14.39
N LYS A 178 4.83 10.76 -15.63
CA LYS A 178 5.19 9.40 -16.03
C LYS A 178 6.40 8.82 -15.28
N GLU A 179 7.27 9.66 -14.72
CA GLU A 179 8.43 9.20 -13.96
C GLU A 179 8.06 8.52 -12.64
N PHE A 180 6.85 8.75 -12.13
CA PHE A 180 6.33 8.18 -10.88
C PHE A 180 5.59 6.86 -11.09
N VAL A 181 5.46 6.43 -12.34
CA VAL A 181 4.87 5.14 -12.66
C VAL A 181 5.89 4.05 -12.37
N VAL A 182 5.62 3.23 -11.35
CA VAL A 182 6.44 2.09 -10.94
C VAL A 182 5.73 0.80 -11.35
N ASP A 183 6.42 -0.12 -12.03
CA ASP A 183 5.88 -1.46 -12.24
C ASP A 183 6.08 -2.32 -10.98
N ASP A 184 5.12 -3.21 -10.67
CA ASP A 184 5.15 -3.99 -9.42
C ASP A 184 6.25 -5.09 -9.40
N ASP A 185 6.81 -5.42 -10.57
CA ASP A 185 7.79 -6.51 -10.77
C ASP A 185 9.21 -6.20 -10.24
N TYR A 186 9.49 -4.96 -9.79
CA TYR A 186 10.86 -4.51 -9.49
C TYR A 186 11.42 -4.90 -8.11
N ASP A 187 10.68 -5.64 -7.27
CA ASP A 187 11.13 -5.93 -5.90
C ASP A 187 11.91 -7.25 -5.72
N GLU A 188 12.01 -8.09 -6.75
CA GLU A 188 12.81 -9.33 -6.67
C GLU A 188 14.31 -9.04 -6.47
N GLU A 189 14.87 -8.02 -7.13
CA GLU A 189 16.30 -7.72 -7.03
C GLU A 189 16.70 -7.18 -5.65
N GLU A 190 15.85 -6.39 -5.00
CA GLU A 190 16.10 -5.84 -3.66
C GLU A 190 16.00 -6.96 -2.60
N LEU A 191 15.04 -7.87 -2.76
CA LEU A 191 14.95 -9.12 -1.96
C LEU A 191 16.23 -9.95 -2.11
N ILE A 192 16.68 -10.20 -3.34
CA ILE A 192 17.90 -10.97 -3.62
C ILE A 192 19.14 -10.30 -2.98
N ASN A 193 19.27 -8.99 -3.09
CA ASN A 193 20.41 -8.25 -2.52
C ASN A 193 20.40 -8.24 -0.99
N SER A 194 19.21 -8.18 -0.37
CA SER A 194 19.07 -8.32 1.08
C SER A 194 19.37 -9.73 1.58
N ILE A 195 18.90 -10.76 0.86
CA ILE A 195 19.23 -12.17 1.16
C ILE A 195 20.75 -12.39 1.09
N LYS A 196 21.42 -11.86 0.06
CA LYS A 196 22.88 -11.89 -0.06
C LYS A 196 23.56 -11.22 1.13
N SER A 197 23.08 -10.05 1.55
CA SER A 197 23.63 -9.29 2.69
C SER A 197 23.44 -10.03 4.03
N THR A 198 22.31 -10.71 4.20
CA THR A 198 22.00 -11.51 5.40
C THR A 198 22.85 -12.78 5.47
N THR A 199 23.10 -13.43 4.32
CA THR A 199 23.92 -14.66 4.22
C THR A 199 25.41 -14.39 4.52
N ILE A 200 25.92 -13.21 4.16
CA ILE A 200 27.30 -12.80 4.44
C ILE A 200 27.54 -12.56 5.94
N THR A 201 26.50 -12.21 6.70
CA THR A 201 26.63 -11.94 8.15
C THR A 201 26.62 -13.23 8.99
N GLN A 202 25.91 -14.28 8.57
CA GLN A 202 25.93 -15.58 9.25
C GLN A 202 27.20 -16.39 9.01
N SER A 203 27.92 -16.15 7.91
CA SER A 203 29.16 -16.86 7.59
C SER A 203 30.42 -16.24 8.23
N LYS A 204 30.31 -15.14 8.99
CA LYS A 204 31.44 -14.46 9.65
C LYS A 204 31.53 -14.68 11.17
N VAL A 205 30.69 -15.53 11.76
CA VAL A 205 30.71 -15.85 13.21
C VAL A 205 31.35 -17.22 13.51
N LEU A 206 31.81 -17.96 12.49
CA LEU A 206 32.53 -19.22 12.65
C LEU A 206 33.90 -19.17 11.96
N ASP A 207 34.73 -18.19 12.30
CA ASP A 207 36.18 -18.27 12.01
C ASP A 207 36.99 -17.46 13.02
N SER A 208 37.14 -18.00 14.22
CA SER A 208 38.28 -17.70 15.09
C SER A 208 38.47 -18.83 16.09
N GLY A 209 39.47 -19.69 15.85
CA GLY A 209 39.93 -20.65 16.84
C GLY A 209 40.45 -21.94 16.24
N SER A 210 41.55 -21.87 15.50
CA SER A 210 42.45 -23.01 15.37
C SER A 210 43.05 -23.31 16.73
N ASP A 211 42.85 -24.51 17.26
CA ASP A 211 43.88 -25.23 17.99
C ASP A 211 43.65 -26.74 17.84
N SER A 212 44.77 -27.43 17.79
CA SER A 212 45.03 -28.75 17.23
C SER A 212 44.85 -29.91 18.20
N GLU A 213 44.79 -31.12 17.61
CA GLU A 213 44.99 -32.47 18.21
C GLU A 213 43.77 -33.03 18.97
N SER A 214 43.40 -34.31 18.91
CA SER A 214 44.01 -35.55 18.41
C SER A 214 42.90 -36.60 18.21
N GLU A 215 43.13 -37.54 17.30
CA GLU A 215 42.32 -38.74 17.05
C GLU A 215 42.11 -39.60 18.31
N SER A 216 40.90 -40.09 18.53
CA SER A 216 40.64 -41.34 19.26
C SER A 216 39.39 -42.00 18.68
N GLU A 217 39.60 -43.16 18.05
CA GLU A 217 38.56 -44.10 17.63
C GLU A 217 38.05 -44.83 18.87
N ASP A 218 36.78 -44.62 19.24
CA ASP A 218 36.13 -45.47 20.24
C ASP A 218 35.16 -46.43 19.53
N GLU A 219 35.55 -47.70 19.62
CA GLU A 219 34.92 -48.93 19.17
C GLU A 219 33.62 -49.19 19.95
N TYR A 220 32.49 -49.34 19.24
CA TYR A 220 31.20 -49.66 19.86
C TYR A 220 31.04 -51.19 19.94
N GLU A 221 31.11 -51.76 21.15
CA GLU A 221 30.68 -53.14 21.42
C GLU A 221 29.15 -53.20 21.64
N ASP A 222 28.49 -54.03 20.85
CA ASP A 222 27.06 -54.33 20.86
C ASP A 222 26.73 -55.32 21.99
N ALA A 223 25.81 -54.95 22.90
CA ALA A 223 25.43 -55.77 24.05
C ALA A 223 24.04 -56.39 23.86
N ASN A 224 24.07 -57.72 23.77
CA ASN A 224 23.00 -58.68 23.57
C ASN A 224 21.64 -58.44 24.26
N GLU A 225 20.63 -58.77 23.47
CA GLU A 225 19.28 -59.23 23.79
C GLU A 225 19.25 -60.22 24.98
N VAL A 226 18.40 -59.94 25.99
CA VAL A 226 17.96 -60.93 26.98
C VAL A 226 16.44 -61.04 26.89
N VAL A 227 16.02 -62.17 26.31
CA VAL A 227 14.65 -62.67 26.23
C VAL A 227 14.18 -63.10 27.63
N LEU A 228 12.93 -62.76 27.98
CA LEU A 228 12.16 -63.43 29.04
C LEU A 228 11.03 -64.24 28.41
#